data_AF-A0A3N5D7F1-F1
#
_entry.id   AF-A0A3N5D7F1-F1
#
_cell.length_a   1.000
_cell.length_b   1.000
_cell.length_c   1.000
_cell.angle_alpha   90.00
_cell.angle_beta   90.00
_cell.angle_gamma   90.00
#
_symmetry.space_group_name_H-M   'P 1'
#
loop_
_entity.id
_entity.type
_entity.pdbx_description
1 polymer ?
#
loop_
_entity_poly.entity_id
_entity_poly.type
_entity_poly.pdbx_seq_one_letter_code
_entity_poly.pdbx_strand_id
1 'polypeptide(L)'
;MTDLLPTTTKSRTPSPGLLPDERLNDLLLSGDSPVVGPKTAGILLAFANEPEPATATEAQIETMIGKLAIATAQSKLSDREVEAKIEMYWIALRDLPLDDLRAAFVQLVRSSTFLPTPAEVRKAAMREGATRRYAKSRARHLAWLHDREWKPQGKMVDPAEVRALLGTEGG
;
A
#
# COMPACT_ATOMS: atom_id res chain seq x y z
N MET A 1 -49.44 -3.87 -12.19
CA MET A 1 -48.48 -4.23 -11.12
C MET A 1 -47.18 -4.56 -11.83
N THR A 2 -46.26 -3.61 -11.87
CA THR A 2 -45.03 -3.69 -12.66
C THR A 2 -43.90 -4.07 -11.72
N ASP A 3 -43.47 -5.32 -11.78
CA ASP A 3 -42.34 -5.83 -11.01
C ASP A 3 -41.04 -5.21 -11.50
N LEU A 4 -40.36 -4.47 -10.61
CA LEU A 4 -39.01 -3.96 -10.82
C LEU A 4 -38.03 -5.08 -10.47
N LEU A 5 -37.31 -5.58 -11.48
CA LEU A 5 -36.23 -6.54 -11.28
C LEU A 5 -35.08 -5.90 -10.46
N PRO A 6 -34.44 -6.66 -9.55
CA PRO A 6 -33.32 -6.15 -8.76
C PRO A 6 -32.09 -5.90 -9.63
N THR A 7 -31.62 -4.66 -9.64
CA THR A 7 -30.34 -4.26 -10.24
C THR A 7 -29.19 -5.00 -9.57
N THR A 8 -28.45 -5.79 -10.35
CA THR A 8 -27.21 -6.42 -9.91
C THR A 8 -26.14 -5.35 -9.75
N THR A 9 -25.76 -5.06 -8.50
CA THR A 9 -24.58 -4.25 -8.18
C THR A 9 -23.35 -4.95 -8.77
N LYS A 10 -22.74 -4.34 -9.79
CA LYS A 10 -21.47 -4.81 -10.36
C LYS A 10 -20.45 -4.84 -9.23
N SER A 11 -19.91 -6.02 -8.90
CA SER A 11 -18.78 -6.11 -7.99
C SER A 11 -17.62 -5.34 -8.63
N ARG A 12 -17.31 -4.16 -8.09
CA ARG A 12 -16.01 -3.53 -8.31
C ARG A 12 -15.01 -4.40 -7.57
N THR A 13 -14.39 -5.34 -8.28
CA THR A 13 -13.16 -5.96 -7.80
C THR A 13 -12.17 -4.80 -7.65
N PRO A 14 -11.77 -4.42 -6.43
CA PRO A 14 -10.77 -3.38 -6.27
C PRO A 14 -9.49 -3.92 -6.92
N SER A 15 -9.04 -3.27 -7.99
CA SER A 15 -7.66 -3.44 -8.43
C SER A 15 -6.77 -2.99 -7.27
N PRO A 16 -5.64 -3.67 -7.01
CA PRO A 16 -4.81 -3.45 -5.83
C PRO A 16 -3.92 -2.20 -5.99
N GLY A 17 -4.51 -1.09 -6.44
CA GLY A 17 -3.85 0.20 -6.43
C GLY A 17 -3.73 0.69 -4.99
N LEU A 18 -2.58 1.28 -4.65
CA LEU A 18 -2.32 1.87 -3.34
C LEU A 18 -3.33 3.00 -3.05
N LEU A 19 -3.68 3.74 -4.10
CA LEU A 19 -4.72 4.75 -4.12
C LEU A 19 -5.74 4.49 -5.25
N PRO A 20 -6.98 4.99 -5.13
CA PRO A 20 -7.98 4.87 -6.20
C PRO A 20 -7.63 5.63 -7.49
N ASP A 21 -6.73 6.61 -7.42
CA ASP A 21 -6.29 7.42 -8.56
C ASP A 21 -4.98 6.86 -9.14
N GLU A 22 -5.03 6.40 -10.39
CA GLU A 22 -3.89 5.83 -11.10
C GLU A 22 -2.73 6.83 -11.25
N ARG A 23 -3.01 8.13 -11.45
CA ARG A 23 -1.96 9.15 -11.56
C ARG A 23 -1.20 9.33 -10.26
N LEU A 24 -1.89 9.17 -9.13
CA LEU A 24 -1.24 9.22 -7.82
C LEU A 24 -0.42 7.95 -7.58
N ASN A 25 -0.88 6.79 -8.03
CA ASN A 25 -0.08 5.56 -7.98
C ASN A 25 1.20 5.70 -8.80
N ASP A 26 1.12 6.21 -10.03
CA ASP A 26 2.29 6.45 -10.88
C ASP A 26 3.27 7.40 -10.21
N LEU A 27 2.77 8.51 -9.64
CA LEU A 27 3.59 9.46 -8.90
C LEU A 27 4.30 8.81 -7.69
N LEU A 28 3.59 7.98 -6.93
CA LEU A 28 4.12 7.27 -5.75
C LEU A 28 5.16 6.20 -6.09
N LEU A 29 5.07 5.62 -7.29
CA LEU A 29 5.99 4.58 -7.76
C LEU A 29 7.11 5.16 -8.65
N SER A 30 7.02 6.44 -9.03
CA SER A 30 8.05 7.14 -9.79
C SER A 30 9.26 7.53 -8.92
N GLY A 31 10.44 7.55 -9.55
CA GLY A 31 11.66 8.11 -8.95
C GLY A 31 11.68 9.64 -8.93
N ASP A 32 10.78 10.30 -9.65
CA ASP A 32 10.77 11.75 -9.84
C ASP A 32 10.08 12.46 -8.68
N SER A 33 10.70 13.51 -8.14
CA SER A 33 10.21 14.25 -6.96
C SER A 33 9.65 15.64 -7.33
N PRO A 34 8.52 15.74 -8.06
CA PRO A 34 7.96 17.03 -8.43
C PRO A 34 7.35 17.73 -7.22
N VAL A 35 7.38 19.07 -7.24
CA VAL A 35 6.61 19.89 -6.30
C VAL A 35 5.14 19.80 -6.68
N VAL A 36 4.34 19.18 -5.81
CA VAL A 36 2.91 18.95 -6.05
C VAL A 36 2.07 20.15 -5.60
N GLY A 37 0.85 20.28 -6.15
CA GLY A 37 -0.12 21.27 -5.68
C GLY A 37 -0.79 20.90 -4.35
N PRO A 38 -1.50 21.83 -3.69
CA PRO A 38 -2.01 21.65 -2.33
C PRO A 38 -3.03 20.51 -2.20
N LYS A 39 -3.88 20.30 -3.22
CA LYS A 39 -4.85 19.19 -3.24
C LYS A 39 -4.13 17.84 -3.23
N THR A 40 -3.13 17.68 -4.10
CA THR A 40 -2.33 16.46 -4.20
C THR A 40 -1.53 16.22 -2.92
N ALA A 41 -0.90 17.26 -2.38
CA ALA A 41 -0.17 17.18 -1.10
C ALA A 41 -1.07 16.68 0.04
N GLY A 42 -2.30 17.21 0.15
CA GLY A 42 -3.27 16.78 1.16
C GLY A 42 -3.65 15.30 1.04
N ILE A 43 -3.86 14.80 -0.19
CA ILE A 43 -4.16 13.37 -0.42
C ILE A 43 -2.96 12.49 -0.05
N LEU A 44 -1.75 12.88 -0.46
CA LEU A 44 -0.52 12.14 -0.15
C LEU A 44 -0.26 12.08 1.36
N LEU A 45 -0.48 13.18 2.06
CA LEU A 45 -0.34 13.23 3.52
C LEU A 45 -1.40 12.35 4.22
N ALA A 46 -2.64 12.39 3.76
CA ALA A 46 -3.70 11.53 4.28
C ALA A 46 -3.32 10.04 4.14
N PHE A 47 -2.89 9.63 2.93
CA PHE A 47 -2.43 8.28 2.65
C PHE A 47 -1.22 7.88 3.51
N ALA A 48 -0.23 8.77 3.65
CA ALA A 48 0.95 8.53 4.47
C ALA A 48 0.65 8.30 5.95
N ASN A 49 -0.45 8.88 6.42
CA ASN A 49 -0.91 8.83 7.81
C ASN A 49 -1.95 7.73 8.04
N GLU A 50 -2.37 7.00 7.01
CA GLU A 50 -3.20 5.82 7.20
C GLU A 50 -2.49 4.83 8.13
N PRO A 51 -3.23 4.22 9.08
CA PRO A 51 -2.65 3.25 9.99
C PRO A 51 -2.01 2.08 9.22
N GLU A 52 -0.99 1.46 9.81
CA GLU A 52 -0.47 0.22 9.26
C GLU A 52 -1.52 -0.89 9.36
N PRO A 53 -1.53 -1.86 8.42
CA PRO A 53 -2.46 -2.97 8.50
C PRO A 53 -2.24 -3.77 9.78
N ALA A 54 -3.32 -4.38 10.28
CA ALA A 54 -3.26 -5.20 11.48
C ALA A 54 -2.25 -6.35 11.32
N THR A 55 -1.53 -6.66 12.39
CA THR A 55 -0.68 -7.85 12.46
C THR A 55 -1.51 -9.11 12.50
N ALA A 56 -0.94 -10.23 12.04
CA ALA A 56 -1.64 -11.50 12.06
C ALA A 56 -1.82 -12.04 13.48
N THR A 57 -2.93 -12.74 13.72
CA THR A 57 -3.13 -13.53 14.94
C THR A 57 -2.46 -14.91 14.80
N GLU A 58 -2.21 -15.56 15.93
CA GLU A 58 -1.62 -16.90 15.97
C GLU A 58 -2.45 -17.92 15.17
N ALA A 59 -3.77 -17.96 15.39
CA ALA A 59 -4.69 -18.82 14.65
C ALA A 59 -4.68 -18.57 13.13
N GLN A 60 -4.45 -17.32 12.69
CA GLN A 60 -4.31 -17.01 11.27
C GLN A 60 -3.00 -17.55 10.70
N ILE A 61 -1.90 -17.40 11.43
CA ILE A 61 -0.59 -17.94 11.03
C ILE A 61 -0.65 -19.46 10.97
N GLU A 62 -1.21 -20.12 11.99
CA GLU A 62 -1.43 -21.56 12.02
C GLU A 62 -2.23 -22.04 10.80
N THR A 63 -3.36 -21.37 10.51
CA THR A 63 -4.19 -21.69 9.34
C THR A 63 -3.41 -21.56 8.03
N MET A 64 -2.59 -20.51 7.88
CA MET A 64 -1.79 -20.29 6.68
C MET A 64 -0.70 -21.35 6.52
N ILE A 65 -0.02 -21.73 7.61
CA ILE A 65 0.99 -22.80 7.62
C ILE A 65 0.35 -24.14 7.28
N GLY A 66 -0.80 -24.46 7.88
CA GLY A 66 -1.52 -25.70 7.59
C GLY A 66 -1.89 -25.83 6.11
N LYS A 67 -2.37 -24.75 5.49
CA LYS A 67 -2.64 -24.71 4.04
C LYS A 67 -1.39 -24.90 3.20
N LEU A 68 -0.29 -24.25 3.57
CA LEU A 68 0.98 -24.39 2.87
C LEU A 68 1.57 -25.79 3.03
N ALA A 69 1.37 -26.42 4.19
CA ALA A 69 1.80 -27.78 4.47
C ALA A 69 1.06 -28.81 3.61
N ILE A 70 -0.23 -28.61 3.35
CA ILE A 70 -1.00 -29.45 2.42
C ILE A 70 -0.47 -29.31 0.98
N ALA A 71 -0.01 -28.12 0.60
CA ALA A 71 0.43 -27.81 -0.76
C ALA A 71 1.90 -28.17 -1.05
N THR A 72 2.70 -28.51 -0.04
CA THR A 72 4.15 -28.70 -0.16
C THR A 72 4.58 -30.09 0.31
N ALA A 73 5.72 -30.57 -0.20
CA ALA A 73 6.29 -31.83 0.28
C ALA A 73 6.74 -31.68 1.74
N GLN A 74 6.37 -32.65 2.58
CA GLN A 74 6.65 -32.67 4.03
C GLN A 74 7.30 -33.98 4.44
N SER A 75 8.24 -33.90 5.37
CA SER A 75 8.70 -35.05 6.15
C SER A 75 7.62 -35.46 7.15
N LYS A 76 7.55 -36.76 7.49
CA LYS A 76 6.71 -37.22 8.60
C LYS A 76 7.27 -36.62 9.90
N LEU A 77 6.44 -35.87 10.60
CA LEU A 77 6.74 -35.28 11.90
C LEU A 77 5.77 -35.87 12.93
N SER A 78 6.23 -35.99 14.17
CA SER A 78 5.38 -36.25 15.33
C SER A 78 4.57 -35.01 15.70
N ASP A 79 3.46 -35.19 16.42
CA ASP A 79 2.59 -34.09 16.84
C ASP A 79 3.35 -33.01 17.63
N ARG A 80 4.28 -33.42 18.49
CA ARG A 80 5.13 -32.51 19.28
C ARG A 80 6.09 -31.69 18.39
N GLU A 81 6.61 -32.29 17.32
CA GLU A 81 7.45 -31.57 16.36
C GLU A 81 6.62 -30.59 15.52
N VAL A 82 5.37 -30.93 15.20
CA VAL A 82 4.45 -30.03 14.50
C VAL A 82 4.12 -28.81 15.37
N GLU A 83 3.81 -29.02 16.66
CA GLU A 83 3.52 -27.95 17.61
C GLU A 83 4.71 -26.99 17.76
N ALA A 84 5.91 -27.54 18.03
CA ALA A 84 7.13 -26.73 18.13
C ALA A 84 7.41 -25.95 16.85
N LYS A 85 7.11 -26.54 15.69
CA LYS A 85 7.28 -25.88 14.39
C LYS A 85 6.31 -24.72 14.22
N ILE A 86 5.03 -24.88 14.58
CA ILE A 86 4.03 -23.81 14.53
C ILE A 86 4.45 -22.65 15.45
N GLU A 87 4.92 -22.95 16.67
CA GLU A 87 5.43 -21.95 17.60
C GLU A 87 6.59 -21.13 17.00
N MET A 88 7.55 -21.79 16.33
CA MET A 88 8.64 -21.10 15.65
C MET A 88 8.15 -20.14 14.55
N TYR A 89 7.14 -20.54 13.77
CA TYR A 89 6.55 -19.61 12.79
C TYR A 89 5.82 -18.45 13.47
N TRP A 90 5.08 -18.70 14.55
CA TRP A 90 4.40 -17.63 15.28
C TRP A 90 5.40 -16.58 15.78
N ILE A 91 6.46 -17.00 16.47
CA ILE A 91 7.53 -16.12 16.96
C ILE A 91 8.13 -15.29 15.81
N ALA A 92 8.36 -15.93 14.66
CA ALA A 92 9.02 -15.30 13.52
C ALA A 92 8.12 -14.40 12.65
N LEU A 93 6.79 -14.50 12.77
CA LEU A 93 5.85 -13.83 11.85
C LEU A 93 4.83 -12.91 12.53
N ARG A 94 4.67 -12.98 13.86
CA ARG A 94 3.66 -12.22 14.62
C ARG A 94 3.72 -10.70 14.49
N ASP A 95 4.87 -10.15 14.11
CA ASP A 95 5.08 -8.71 13.94
C ASP A 95 4.77 -8.21 12.51
N LEU A 96 4.44 -9.13 11.59
CA LEU A 96 4.17 -8.79 10.21
C LEU A 96 2.69 -8.47 9.96
N PRO A 97 2.39 -7.51 9.08
CA PRO A 97 1.02 -7.25 8.65
C PRO A 97 0.38 -8.48 8.00
N LEU A 98 -0.89 -8.74 8.32
CA LEU A 98 -1.63 -9.90 7.83
C LEU A 98 -1.73 -9.93 6.30
N ASP A 99 -1.92 -8.77 5.66
CA ASP A 99 -2.07 -8.69 4.21
C ASP A 99 -0.77 -9.05 3.48
N ASP A 100 0.38 -8.64 4.02
CA ASP A 100 1.70 -9.00 3.48
C ASP A 100 1.96 -10.49 3.60
N LEU A 101 1.60 -11.06 4.76
CA LEU A 101 1.68 -12.50 4.98
C LEU A 101 0.79 -13.24 3.97
N ARG A 102 -0.47 -12.85 3.80
CA ARG A 102 -1.38 -13.49 2.84
C ARG A 102 -0.82 -13.47 1.41
N ALA A 103 -0.32 -12.33 0.96
CA ALA A 103 0.30 -12.21 -0.37
C ALA A 103 1.52 -13.15 -0.50
N ALA A 104 2.39 -13.18 0.51
CA ALA A 104 3.55 -14.05 0.54
C ALA A 104 3.19 -15.54 0.54
N PHE A 105 2.19 -15.95 1.32
CA PHE A 105 1.73 -17.34 1.34
C PHE A 105 1.14 -17.75 -0.02
N VAL A 106 0.38 -16.88 -0.69
CA VAL A 106 -0.11 -17.16 -2.06
C VAL A 106 1.05 -17.33 -3.04
N GLN A 107 2.09 -16.50 -2.93
CA GLN A 107 3.30 -16.64 -3.74
C GLN A 107 3.99 -17.99 -3.48
N LEU A 108 4.22 -18.31 -2.21
CA LEU A 108 4.96 -19.50 -1.79
C LEU A 108 4.24 -20.80 -2.15
N VAL A 109 2.90 -20.84 -2.07
CA VAL A 109 2.11 -21.99 -2.54
C VAL A 109 2.40 -22.31 -4.01
N ARG A 110 2.68 -21.30 -4.83
CA ARG A 110 2.92 -21.47 -6.27
C ARG A 110 4.36 -21.81 -6.62
N SER A 111 5.31 -21.44 -5.77
CA SER A 111 6.75 -21.50 -6.09
C SER A 111 7.53 -22.51 -5.26
N SER A 112 7.05 -22.89 -4.08
CA SER A 112 7.82 -23.70 -3.13
C SER A 112 7.51 -25.19 -3.30
N THR A 113 8.56 -25.99 -3.48
CA THR A 113 8.45 -27.46 -3.54
C THR A 113 8.31 -28.07 -2.13
N PHE A 114 9.06 -27.55 -1.18
CA PHE A 114 9.06 -27.97 0.22
C PHE A 114 8.44 -26.87 1.09
N LEU A 115 8.02 -27.22 2.31
CA LEU A 115 7.52 -26.22 3.24
C LEU A 115 8.62 -25.19 3.54
N PRO A 116 8.40 -23.90 3.22
CA PRO A 116 9.40 -22.86 3.40
C PRO A 116 9.62 -22.59 4.88
N THR A 117 10.86 -22.37 5.26
CA THR A 117 11.27 -21.98 6.62
C THR A 117 10.62 -20.66 7.05
N PRO A 118 10.52 -20.38 8.37
CA PRO A 118 10.02 -19.09 8.85
C PRO A 118 10.76 -17.88 8.25
N ALA A 119 12.08 -18.00 8.01
CA ALA A 119 12.88 -16.96 7.39
C ALA A 119 12.50 -16.70 5.92
N GLU A 120 12.19 -17.76 5.15
CA GLU A 120 11.74 -17.63 3.76
C GLU A 120 10.36 -16.98 3.68
N VAL A 121 9.44 -17.35 4.58
CA VAL A 121 8.12 -16.71 4.69
C VAL A 121 8.28 -15.23 5.02
N ARG A 122 9.11 -14.90 6.02
CA ARG A 122 9.40 -13.51 6.39
C ARG A 122 9.98 -12.72 5.22
N LYS A 123 10.95 -13.29 4.49
CA LYS A 123 11.55 -12.66 3.32
C LYS A 123 10.52 -12.39 2.22
N ALA A 124 9.63 -13.33 1.94
CA ALA A 124 8.54 -13.14 0.99
C ALA A 124 7.59 -12.02 1.44
N ALA A 125 7.13 -12.05 2.70
CA ALA A 125 6.23 -11.03 3.23
C ALA A 125 6.86 -9.62 3.22
N MET A 126 8.16 -9.51 3.54
CA MET A 126 8.86 -8.24 3.45
C MET A 126 8.94 -7.70 2.02
N ARG A 127 9.04 -8.58 1.02
CA ARG A 127 9.00 -8.18 -0.39
C ARG A 127 7.62 -7.66 -0.78
N GLU A 128 6.56 -8.37 -0.43
CA GLU A 128 5.17 -7.94 -0.72
C GLU A 128 4.84 -6.59 -0.05
N GLY A 129 5.27 -6.40 1.20
CA GLY A 129 5.09 -5.14 1.92
C GLY A 129 6.06 -4.01 1.50
N ALA A 130 7.04 -4.27 0.64
CA ALA A 130 8.04 -3.27 0.25
C ALA A 130 7.40 -2.11 -0.53
N THR A 131 6.52 -2.41 -1.48
CA THR A 131 5.84 -1.41 -2.32
C THR A 131 5.00 -0.45 -1.48
N ARG A 132 4.21 -0.96 -0.52
CA ARG A 132 3.41 -0.12 0.38
C ARG A 132 4.30 0.80 1.23
N ARG A 133 5.36 0.25 1.83
CA ARG A 133 6.28 1.03 2.68
C ARG A 133 7.00 2.11 1.88
N TYR A 134 7.47 1.77 0.68
CA TYR A 134 8.05 2.72 -0.24
C TYR A 134 7.06 3.83 -0.59
N ALA A 135 5.84 3.48 -1.00
CA ALA A 135 4.81 4.45 -1.34
C ALA A 135 4.43 5.37 -0.18
N LYS A 136 4.25 4.85 1.04
CA LYS A 136 3.99 5.70 2.22
C LYS A 136 5.16 6.65 2.52
N SER A 137 6.39 6.16 2.43
CA SER A 137 7.60 7.00 2.58
C SER A 137 7.64 8.10 1.51
N ARG A 138 7.34 7.73 0.26
CA ARG A 138 7.30 8.62 -0.88
C ARG A 138 6.24 9.70 -0.72
N ALA A 139 5.05 9.33 -0.27
CA ALA A 139 3.95 10.23 -0.01
C ALA A 139 4.32 11.31 1.02
N ARG A 140 4.97 10.91 2.13
CA ARG A 140 5.50 11.85 3.14
C ARG A 140 6.49 12.82 2.53
N HIS A 141 7.42 12.32 1.72
CA HIS A 141 8.43 13.15 1.08
C HIS A 141 7.83 14.18 0.12
N LEU A 142 6.87 13.77 -0.73
CA LEU A 142 6.22 14.66 -1.68
C LEU A 142 5.34 15.71 -0.99
N ALA A 143 4.66 15.34 0.10
CA ALA A 143 3.93 16.30 0.93
C ALA A 143 4.88 17.30 1.60
N TRP A 144 6.01 16.83 2.13
CA TRP A 144 7.05 17.69 2.69
C TRP A 144 7.66 18.65 1.66
N LEU A 145 7.88 18.19 0.41
CA LEU A 145 8.35 19.05 -0.68
C LEU A 145 7.34 20.16 -1.01
N HIS A 146 6.04 19.86 -0.98
CA HIS A 146 5.01 20.89 -1.12
C HIS A 146 5.16 21.97 -0.06
N ASP A 147 5.21 21.58 1.23
CA ASP A 147 5.32 22.54 2.33
C ASP A 147 6.58 23.41 2.24
N ARG A 148 7.67 22.86 1.68
CA ARG A 148 8.96 23.54 1.58
C ARG A 148 9.08 24.46 0.36
N GLU A 149 8.60 24.02 -0.79
CA GLU A 149 8.97 24.61 -2.09
C GLU A 149 7.79 25.18 -2.87
N TRP A 150 6.56 24.80 -2.52
CA TRP A 150 5.40 25.27 -3.25
C TRP A 150 5.19 26.76 -3.02
N LYS A 151 4.99 27.49 -4.13
CA LYS A 151 4.58 28.89 -4.11
C LYS A 151 3.22 29.00 -4.81
N PRO A 152 2.27 29.79 -4.28
CA PRO A 152 1.07 30.10 -5.02
C PRO A 152 1.48 30.74 -6.34
N GLN A 153 1.00 30.20 -7.46
CA GLN A 153 1.15 30.89 -8.73
C GLN A 153 0.49 32.26 -8.56
N GLY A 154 1.28 33.32 -8.69
CA GLY A 154 0.76 34.68 -8.55
C GLY A 154 -0.45 34.86 -9.45
N LYS A 155 -1.46 35.61 -8.99
CA LYS A 155 -2.54 36.06 -9.87
C LYS A 155 -1.89 36.65 -11.11
N MET A 156 -2.19 36.12 -12.30
CA MET A 156 -1.93 36.86 -13.52
C MET A 156 -2.69 38.18 -13.36
N VAL A 157 -1.96 39.27 -13.17
CA VAL A 157 -2.56 40.61 -13.22
C VAL A 157 -3.04 40.79 -14.64
N ASP A 158 -4.30 41.18 -14.81
CA ASP A 158 -4.83 41.49 -16.13
C ASP A 158 -3.95 42.59 -16.75
N PRO A 159 -3.42 42.40 -17.98
CA PRO A 159 -2.68 43.44 -18.69
C PRO A 159 -3.44 44.78 -18.81
N ALA A 160 -4.77 44.79 -18.66
CA ALA A 160 -5.58 46.00 -18.56
C ALA A 160 -5.39 46.74 -17.22
N GLU A 161 -5.32 46.02 -16.09
CA GLU A 161 -5.05 46.60 -14.76
C GLU A 161 -3.63 47.16 -14.66
N VAL A 162 -2.64 46.48 -15.25
CA VAL A 162 -1.25 46.98 -15.31
C VAL A 162 -1.15 48.27 -16.13
N ARG A 163 -1.87 48.34 -17.26
CA ARG A 163 -1.91 49.55 -18.11
C ARG A 163 -2.62 50.72 -17.43
N ALA A 164 -3.67 50.45 -16.65
CA ALA A 164 -4.36 51.48 -15.87
C ALA A 164 -3.46 52.09 -14.78
N LEU A 165 -2.64 51.28 -14.11
CA LEU A 165 -1.71 51.73 -13.08
C LEU A 165 -0.53 52.53 -13.64
N LEU A 166 0.01 52.15 -14.81
CA LEU A 166 1.11 52.87 -15.46
C LEU A 166 0.66 54.16 -16.17
N GLY A 167 -0.64 54.34 -16.44
CA GLY A 167 -1.21 55.53 -17.07
C GLY A 167 -1.50 56.69 -16.10
N THR A 168 -1.44 56.46 -14.78
CA THR A 168 -1.82 57.45 -13.75
C THR A 168 -0.68 58.28 -13.15
N GLU A 169 0.59 58.04 -13.54
CA GLU A 169 1.76 58.80 -13.02
C GLU A 169 2.22 59.95 -13.93
N GLY A 170 1.40 60.39 -14.88
CA GLY A 170 1.76 61.41 -15.88
C GLY A 170 0.88 62.67 -15.90
N GLY A 171 0.41 63.15 -14.74
CA GLY A 171 -0.40 64.37 -14.59
C GLY A 171 0.29 65.43 -13.74
#